data_AF-A0A352J2N3-F1
#
_entry.id   AF-A0A352J2N3-F1
#
_cell.length_a   1.000
_cell.length_b   1.000
_cell.length_c   1.000
_cell.angle_alpha   90.00
_cell.angle_beta   90.00
_cell.angle_gamma   90.00
#
_symmetry.space_group_name_H-M   'P 1'
#
loop_
_entity.id
_entity.type
_entity.pdbx_description
1 polymer ?
#
loop_
_entity_poly.entity_id
_entity_poly.type
_entity_poly.pdbx_seq_one_letter_code
_entity_poly.pdbx_strand_id
1 'polypeptide(L)'
;LFEKVLRRSQAWASEDQMMYVVGATQGKLFEEVRKLAPDHFFLVPGVGAQGGSLEEVCRYGMNTACGLLVNSSRSIIYADSTETFAEAAGKEARKLQVEMAEML
;
A
#
# COMPACT_ATOMS: atom_id res chain seq x y z
N LEU A 1 -7.16 9.72 17.22
CA LEU A 1 -5.83 9.32 17.73
C LEU A 1 -4.77 9.37 16.63
N PHE A 2 -4.96 8.68 15.50
CA PHE A 2 -4.01 8.68 14.38
C PHE A 2 -3.70 10.08 13.83
N GLU A 3 -4.69 10.98 13.75
CA GLU A 3 -4.47 12.36 13.30
C GLU A 3 -3.43 13.12 14.13
N LYS A 4 -3.44 12.90 15.46
CA LYS A 4 -2.47 13.52 16.37
C LYS A 4 -1.06 12.99 16.11
N VAL A 5 -0.93 11.72 15.75
CA VAL A 5 0.34 11.09 15.35
C VAL A 5 0.83 11.71 14.04
N LEU A 6 -0.02 11.79 13.02
CA LEU A 6 0.32 12.40 11.73
C LEU A 6 0.81 13.84 11.90
N ARG A 7 0.03 14.69 12.59
CA ARG A 7 0.37 16.10 12.80
C ARG A 7 1.66 16.28 13.61
N ARG A 8 1.86 15.47 14.65
CA ARG A 8 3.04 15.59 15.50
C ARG A 8 4.29 15.12 14.77
N SER A 9 4.20 14.07 13.95
CA SER A 9 5.36 13.53 13.27
C SER A 9 5.84 14.41 12.11
N GLN A 10 4.93 15.10 11.43
CA GLN A 10 5.27 16.08 10.39
C GLN A 10 5.97 17.35 10.93
N ALA A 11 5.96 17.56 12.26
CA ALA A 11 6.68 18.68 12.86
C ALA A 11 8.20 18.45 12.92
N TRP A 12 8.68 17.21 12.68
CA TRP A 12 10.10 16.85 12.81
C TRP A 12 10.67 16.04 11.65
N ALA A 13 9.88 15.73 10.62
CA ALA A 13 10.33 15.02 9.42
C ALA A 13 9.46 15.42 8.22
N SER A 14 10.07 15.51 7.03
CA SER A 14 9.37 15.76 5.76
C SER A 14 8.87 14.47 5.12
N GLU A 15 8.11 14.62 4.03
CA GLU A 15 7.64 13.55 3.15
C GLU A 15 8.77 12.69 2.57
N ASP A 16 9.97 13.23 2.41
CA ASP A 16 11.15 12.51 1.93
C ASP A 16 11.81 11.63 3.01
N GLN A 17 11.53 11.94 4.28
CA GLN A 17 12.15 11.30 5.44
C GLN A 17 11.19 10.34 6.16
N MET A 18 9.89 10.42 5.88
CA MET A 18 8.86 9.71 6.61
C MET A 18 7.75 9.19 5.71
N MET A 19 7.38 7.94 5.96
CA MET A 19 6.22 7.28 5.36
C MET A 19 5.25 6.85 6.46
N TYR A 20 3.99 6.60 6.07
CA TYR A 20 2.97 6.10 6.99
C TYR A 20 2.50 4.72 6.62
N VAL A 21 2.18 3.91 7.62
CA VAL A 21 1.56 2.59 7.42
C VAL A 21 0.06 2.76 7.53
N VAL A 22 -0.67 2.43 6.45
CA VAL A 22 -2.14 2.52 6.41
C VAL A 22 -2.69 1.19 5.92
N GLY A 23 -3.43 0.48 6.77
CA GLY A 23 -3.96 -0.84 6.42
C GLY A 23 -5.10 -0.78 5.41
N ALA A 24 -5.10 -1.68 4.43
CA ALA A 24 -6.01 -1.72 3.28
C ALA A 24 -7.51 -1.91 3.62
N THR A 25 -7.87 -2.21 4.86
CA THR A 25 -9.25 -2.50 5.29
C THR A 25 -10.04 -1.28 5.75
N GLN A 26 -9.44 -0.09 5.77
CA GLN A 26 -10.07 1.13 6.29
C GLN A 26 -10.29 2.18 5.20
N GLY A 27 -11.12 1.87 4.19
CA GLY A 27 -11.32 2.72 3.00
C GLY A 27 -11.62 4.20 3.29
N LYS A 28 -12.57 4.51 4.20
CA LYS A 28 -12.86 5.91 4.59
C LYS A 28 -11.70 6.61 5.29
N LEU A 29 -10.89 5.86 6.03
CA LEU A 29 -9.73 6.39 6.75
C LEU A 29 -8.63 6.82 5.77
N PHE A 30 -8.52 6.16 4.61
CA PHE A 30 -7.52 6.52 3.59
C PHE A 30 -7.68 7.95 3.11
N GLU A 31 -8.91 8.39 2.81
CA GLU A 31 -9.14 9.77 2.41
C GLU A 31 -8.73 10.78 3.49
N GLU A 32 -9.04 10.49 4.76
CA GLU A 32 -8.68 11.38 5.87
C GLU A 32 -7.17 11.45 6.08
N VAL A 33 -6.48 10.31 6.01
CA VAL A 33 -5.03 10.24 6.12
C VAL A 33 -4.37 10.94 4.93
N ARG A 34 -4.88 10.78 3.70
CA ARG A 34 -4.36 11.47 2.52
C ARG A 34 -4.57 12.99 2.60
N LYS A 35 -5.70 13.47 3.14
CA LYS A 35 -5.91 14.91 3.41
C LYS A 35 -4.90 15.48 4.41
N LEU A 36 -4.48 14.68 5.39
CA LEU A 36 -3.52 15.09 6.43
C LEU A 36 -2.05 14.91 6.03
N ALA A 37 -1.75 14.03 5.09
CA ALA A 37 -0.41 13.72 4.59
C ALA A 37 -0.44 13.59 3.06
N PRO A 38 -0.68 14.68 2.32
CA PRO A 38 -0.94 14.66 0.87
C PRO A 38 0.23 14.08 0.07
N ASP A 39 1.45 14.45 0.42
CA ASP A 39 2.64 14.13 -0.38
C ASP A 39 3.43 12.93 0.15
N HIS A 40 3.10 12.42 1.34
CA HIS A 40 3.82 11.30 1.94
C HIS A 40 3.49 9.97 1.26
N PHE A 41 4.47 9.08 1.13
CA PHE A 41 4.22 7.70 0.69
C PHE A 41 3.53 6.89 1.80
N PHE A 42 2.56 6.06 1.40
CA PHE A 42 1.90 5.12 2.30
C PHE A 42 2.35 3.68 2.01
N LEU A 43 2.81 2.99 3.05
CA LEU A 43 2.99 1.54 3.03
C LEU A 43 1.65 0.88 3.37
N VAL A 44 1.13 0.08 2.44
CA VAL A 44 -0.19 -0.53 2.53
C VAL A 44 -0.07 -2.05 2.69
N PRO A 45 -0.13 -2.57 3.93
CA PRO A 45 -0.23 -4.00 4.17
C PRO A 45 -1.67 -4.50 4.03
N GLY A 46 -1.79 -5.78 3.69
CA GLY A 46 -3.05 -6.53 3.83
C GLY A 46 -4.02 -6.48 2.65
N VAL A 47 -3.57 -6.02 1.48
CA VAL A 47 -4.36 -6.15 0.24
C VAL A 47 -4.59 -7.63 -0.10
N GLY A 48 -5.82 -7.98 -0.49
CA GLY A 48 -6.22 -9.33 -0.90
C GLY A 48 -6.38 -10.30 0.29
N ALA A 49 -5.27 -10.75 0.88
CA ALA A 49 -5.28 -11.82 1.88
C ALA A 49 -5.94 -11.45 3.22
N GLN A 50 -6.11 -10.16 3.52
CA GLN A 50 -6.81 -9.67 4.71
C GLN A 50 -8.16 -9.02 4.37
N GLY A 51 -8.64 -9.20 3.13
CA GLY A 51 -9.90 -8.63 2.65
C GLY A 51 -9.83 -7.14 2.28
N GLY A 52 -8.63 -6.54 2.22
CA GLY A 52 -8.45 -5.18 1.73
C GLY A 52 -8.59 -5.09 0.20
N SER A 53 -9.36 -4.12 -0.28
CA SER A 53 -9.58 -3.87 -1.70
C SER A 53 -8.44 -3.03 -2.29
N LEU A 54 -7.73 -3.57 -3.28
CA LEU A 54 -6.69 -2.83 -4.00
C LEU A 54 -7.28 -1.60 -4.70
N GLU A 55 -8.46 -1.76 -5.30
CA GLU A 55 -9.16 -0.69 -6.00
C GLU A 55 -9.49 0.49 -5.08
N GLU A 56 -10.00 0.23 -3.87
CA GLU A 56 -10.29 1.30 -2.90
C GLU A 56 -9.00 1.98 -2.42
N VAL A 57 -7.95 1.19 -2.16
CA VAL A 57 -6.63 1.70 -1.77
C VAL A 57 -6.07 2.64 -2.85
N CYS A 58 -6.13 2.24 -4.12
CA CYS A 58 -5.68 3.08 -5.24
C CYS A 58 -6.56 4.33 -5.36
N ARG A 59 -7.88 4.17 -5.37
CA ARG A 59 -8.84 5.27 -5.55
C ARG A 59 -8.71 6.37 -4.49
N TYR A 60 -8.59 6.00 -3.21
CA TYR A 60 -8.59 6.96 -2.11
C TYR A 60 -7.19 7.27 -1.57
N GLY A 61 -6.21 6.43 -1.89
CA GLY A 61 -4.85 6.54 -1.38
C GLY A 61 -3.87 7.16 -2.36
N MET A 62 -4.15 7.22 -3.67
CA MET A 62 -3.20 7.78 -4.63
C MET A 62 -3.06 9.30 -4.51
N ASN A 63 -1.85 9.79 -4.78
CA ASN A 63 -1.57 11.20 -5.07
C ASN A 63 -1.04 11.35 -6.51
N THR A 64 -0.61 12.55 -6.90
CA THR A 64 -0.09 12.82 -8.25
C THR A 64 1.14 12.00 -8.63
N ALA A 65 1.82 11.38 -7.67
CA ALA A 65 2.99 10.53 -7.84
C ALA A 65 2.71 9.05 -7.52
N CYS A 66 1.44 8.61 -7.57
CA CYS A 66 0.94 7.36 -7.01
C CYS A 66 1.01 7.31 -5.47
N GLY A 67 2.19 7.48 -4.86
CA GLY A 67 2.31 7.69 -3.41
C GLY A 67 1.93 6.49 -2.53
N LEU A 68 1.91 5.28 -3.11
CA LEU A 68 1.53 4.04 -2.45
C LEU A 68 2.58 2.94 -2.67
N LEU A 69 2.85 2.17 -1.61
CA LEU A 69 3.66 0.95 -1.63
C LEU A 69 2.82 -0.20 -1.09
N VAL A 70 2.32 -1.07 -1.97
CA VAL A 70 1.49 -2.22 -1.56
C VAL A 70 2.39 -3.39 -1.15
N ASN A 71 2.25 -3.85 0.08
CA ASN A 71 2.96 -5.05 0.55
C ASN A 71 2.17 -6.32 0.22
N SER A 72 2.78 -7.20 -0.55
CA SER A 72 2.32 -8.55 -0.86
C SER A 72 3.42 -9.54 -0.49
N SER A 73 3.17 -10.39 0.51
CA SER A 73 4.19 -11.29 1.06
C SER A 73 3.78 -12.76 0.92
N ARG A 74 2.79 -13.22 1.68
CA ARG A 74 2.41 -14.65 1.73
C ARG A 74 1.97 -15.24 0.39
N SER A 75 1.23 -14.48 -0.41
CA SER A 75 0.81 -14.89 -1.76
C SER A 75 1.99 -15.11 -2.71
N ILE A 76 3.10 -14.40 -2.52
CA ILE A 76 4.30 -14.53 -3.34
C ILE A 76 5.23 -15.61 -2.77
N ILE A 77 5.54 -15.54 -1.47
CA ILE A 77 6.47 -16.46 -0.79
C ILE A 77 5.95 -17.90 -0.77
N TYR A 78 4.63 -18.09 -0.71
CA TYR A 78 4.00 -19.40 -0.68
C TYR A 78 3.28 -19.74 -1.98
N ALA A 79 3.63 -19.08 -3.09
CA ALA A 79 3.08 -19.39 -4.41
C ALA A 79 3.43 -20.83 -4.85
N ASP A 80 4.60 -21.32 -4.44
CA ASP A 80 5.14 -22.64 -4.75
C ASP A 80 6.20 -23.01 -3.71
N SER A 81 6.38 -24.31 -3.44
CA SER A 81 7.37 -24.86 -2.50
C SER A 81 8.38 -25.81 -3.16
N THR A 82 8.39 -25.86 -4.50
CA THR A 82 9.23 -26.71 -5.33
C THR A 82 10.34 -25.89 -6.02
N GLU A 83 11.11 -26.55 -6.88
CA GLU A 83 12.19 -25.90 -7.65
C GLU A 83 11.70 -24.83 -8.63
N THR A 84 10.40 -24.80 -8.95
CA THR A 84 9.78 -23.76 -9.82
C THR A 84 9.38 -22.49 -9.07
N PHE A 85 9.74 -22.35 -7.79
CA PHE A 85 9.41 -21.20 -6.95
C PHE A 85 9.65 -19.84 -7.61
N ALA A 86 10.82 -19.64 -8.24
CA ALA A 86 11.16 -18.35 -8.83
C ALA A 86 10.16 -17.93 -9.94
N GLU A 87 9.69 -18.88 -10.75
CA GLU A 87 8.70 -18.61 -11.79
C GLU A 87 7.32 -18.33 -11.19
N ALA A 88 6.89 -19.12 -10.21
CA ALA A 88 5.60 -18.97 -9.55
C ALA A 88 5.51 -17.64 -8.77
N ALA A 89 6.52 -17.32 -7.96
CA ALA A 89 6.63 -16.06 -7.23
C ALA A 89 6.64 -14.86 -8.19
N GLY A 90 7.37 -14.97 -9.32
CA GLY A 90 7.39 -13.96 -10.36
C GLY A 90 6.03 -13.74 -11.03
N LYS A 91 5.25 -14.81 -11.25
CA LYS A 91 3.88 -14.74 -11.78
C LYS A 91 2.94 -14.02 -10.80
N GLU A 92 2.98 -14.37 -9.52
CA GLU A 92 2.13 -13.72 -8.50
C GLU A 92 2.49 -12.24 -8.29
N ALA A 93 3.79 -11.90 -8.29
CA ALA A 93 4.23 -10.51 -8.24
C ALA A 93 3.77 -9.72 -9.48
N ARG A 94 3.90 -10.32 -10.68
CA ARG A 94 3.48 -9.68 -11.94
C ARG A 94 1.96 -9.48 -11.99
N LYS A 95 1.18 -10.44 -11.53
CA LYS A 95 -0.29 -10.33 -11.48
C LYS A 95 -0.72 -9.09 -10.69
N LEU A 96 -0.16 -8.89 -9.50
CA LEU A 96 -0.45 -7.72 -8.68
C LEU A 96 0.02 -6.42 -9.34
N GLN A 97 1.21 -6.43 -9.95
CA GLN A 97 1.73 -5.25 -10.64
C GLN A 97 0.85 -4.83 -11.83
N VAL A 98 0.34 -5.79 -12.61
CA VAL A 98 -0.58 -5.52 -13.72
C VAL A 98 -1.91 -4.95 -13.20
N GLU A 99 -2.48 -5.55 -12.17
CA GLU A 99 -3.72 -5.06 -11.54
C GLU A 99 -3.56 -3.62 -11.03
N MET A 100 -2.43 -3.28 -10.41
CA MET A 100 -2.12 -1.91 -10.00
C MET A 100 -1.95 -0.96 -11.19
N ALA A 101 -1.34 -1.42 -12.30
CA ALA A 101 -1.10 -0.61 -13.48
C ALA A 101 -2.39 -0.24 -14.22
N GLU A 102 -3.44 -1.07 -14.13
CA GLU A 102 -4.78 -0.75 -14.67
C GLU A 102 -5.49 0.37 -13.90
N MET A 103 -5.01 0.70 -12.70
CA MET A 103 -5.61 1.71 -11.80
C MET A 103 -4.84 3.05 -11.76
N LEU A 104 -3.71 3.15 -12.46
CA LEU A 104 -2.88 4.36 -12.60
C LEU A 104 -3.37 5.23 -13.76
#